data_AF-T1KHV4-F1
#
_entry.id   AF-T1KHV4-F1
#
_cell.length_a   1.000
_cell.length_b   1.000
_cell.length_c   1.000
_cell.angle_alpha   90.00
_cell.angle_beta   90.00
_cell.angle_gamma   90.00
#
_symmetry.space_group_name_H-M   'P 1'
#
loop_
_entity.id
_entity.type
_entity.pdbx_description
1 polymer ?
#
loop_
_entity_poly.entity_id
_entity_poly.type
_entity_poly.pdbx_seq_one_letter_code
_entity_poly.pdbx_strand_id
1 'polypeptide(L)'
;MMTYQVSAFALAIVFVANISYIVNAYEVFNYDVTVQTSGSTKFSAHDGKLKLSVVRIGEETSEDFVLTPRDVNLAMNSEYTGQIASSIELEDIKSVYLSWTLAKPNSPDFAIEKPSIYFDHIVFDYKYKEWIYRGQQKLQKFCPPTQPIGIEHADGASFNACGPMVERIIY
;
A
#
# COMPACT_ATOMS: atom_id res chain seq x y z
N MET A 1 21.91 50.67 30.64
CA MET A 1 22.37 49.46 29.93
C MET A 1 21.39 48.34 30.24
N MET A 2 20.41 48.09 29.37
CA MET A 2 19.53 46.89 29.33
C MET A 2 18.36 47.19 28.38
N THR A 3 18.42 46.74 27.12
CA THR A 3 17.22 46.74 26.24
C THR A 3 17.30 45.80 25.03
N TYR A 4 18.28 44.89 24.92
CA TYR A 4 18.37 43.99 23.76
C TYR A 4 18.01 42.53 24.06
N GLN A 5 17.78 42.18 25.32
CA GLN A 5 17.60 40.78 25.72
C GLN A 5 16.18 40.27 25.47
N VAL A 6 15.15 41.13 25.56
CA VAL A 6 13.72 40.72 25.42
C VAL A 6 13.33 40.34 23.98
N SER A 7 13.99 40.94 22.97
CA SER A 7 13.69 40.70 21.55
C SER A 7 14.13 39.31 21.07
N ALA A 8 15.28 38.81 21.53
CA ALA A 8 15.81 37.51 21.13
C ALA A 8 14.96 36.33 21.64
N PHE A 9 14.44 36.44 22.87
CA PHE A 9 13.55 35.42 23.44
C PHE A 9 12.19 35.38 22.73
N ALA A 10 11.62 36.53 22.39
CA ALA A 10 10.37 36.58 21.63
C ALA A 10 10.52 35.97 20.22
N LEU A 11 11.64 36.27 19.53
CA LEU A 11 11.94 35.68 18.22
C LEU A 11 12.13 34.15 18.32
N ALA A 12 12.85 33.67 19.33
CA ALA A 12 13.09 32.25 19.56
C ALA A 12 11.79 31.47 19.85
N ILE A 13 10.85 32.05 20.61
CA ILE A 13 9.54 31.45 20.88
C ILE A 13 8.73 31.32 19.58
N VAL A 14 8.74 32.35 18.73
CA VAL A 14 8.06 32.31 17.42
C VAL A 14 8.69 31.26 16.51
N PHE A 15 10.02 31.12 16.51
CA PHE A 15 10.70 30.09 15.73
C PHE A 15 10.38 28.67 16.23
N VAL A 16 10.42 28.42 17.54
CA VAL A 16 10.07 27.12 18.12
C VAL A 16 8.60 26.78 17.86
N ALA A 17 7.68 27.74 18.02
CA ALA A 17 6.26 27.55 17.75
C ALA A 17 5.98 27.20 16.27
N ASN A 18 6.66 27.87 15.33
CA ASN A 18 6.54 27.57 13.91
C ASN A 18 7.19 26.22 13.56
N ILE A 19 8.33 25.87 14.16
CA ILE A 19 8.95 24.54 13.95
C ILE A 19 8.01 23.45 14.47
N SER A 20 7.43 23.59 15.66
CA SER A 20 6.46 22.63 16.19
C SER A 20 5.17 22.53 15.37
N TYR A 21 4.76 23.61 14.68
CA TYR A 21 3.62 23.60 13.76
C TYR A 21 3.96 22.91 12.43
N ILE A 22 5.22 22.97 11.98
CA ILE A 22 5.71 22.31 10.77
C ILE A 22 5.95 20.80 11.02
N VAL A 23 6.16 20.38 12.27
CA VAL A 23 6.05 18.95 12.63
C VAL A 23 4.56 18.57 12.77
N ASN A 24 3.79 18.71 11.69
CA ASN A 24 2.71 17.78 11.46
C ASN A 24 3.40 16.42 11.31
N ALA A 25 3.46 15.67 12.40
CA ALA A 25 3.83 14.26 12.34
C ALA A 25 2.79 13.62 11.41
N TYR A 26 3.17 13.37 10.15
CA TYR A 26 2.35 12.56 9.25
C TYR A 26 2.11 11.25 9.99
N GLU A 27 0.86 10.97 10.31
CA GLU A 27 0.48 9.72 10.94
C GLU A 27 0.84 8.59 9.97
N VAL A 28 1.60 7.60 10.44
CA VAL A 28 2.05 6.47 9.62
C VAL A 28 1.28 5.23 10.02
N PHE A 29 0.53 4.69 9.08
CA PHE A 29 -0.27 3.49 9.24
C PHE A 29 0.47 2.28 8.64
N ASN A 30 0.65 1.23 9.44
CA ASN A 30 1.35 0.02 9.01
C ASN A 30 0.33 -1.06 8.64
N TYR A 31 0.35 -1.51 7.38
CA TYR A 31 -0.60 -2.49 6.86
C TYR A 31 0.10 -3.81 6.52
N ASP A 32 -0.50 -4.93 6.90
CA ASP A 32 -0.25 -6.22 6.28
C ASP A 32 -1.13 -6.28 5.01
N VAL A 33 -0.52 -6.30 3.83
CA VAL A 33 -1.21 -6.32 2.53
C VAL A 33 -1.07 -7.68 1.89
N THR A 34 -2.20 -8.36 1.67
CA THR A 34 -2.26 -9.67 1.02
C THR A 34 -2.86 -9.56 -0.37
N VAL A 35 -2.13 -10.05 -1.38
CA VAL A 35 -2.58 -10.14 -2.77
C VAL A 35 -2.91 -11.60 -3.10
N GLN A 36 -4.10 -11.85 -3.63
CA GLN A 36 -4.56 -13.17 -4.05
C GLN A 36 -4.42 -13.33 -5.57
N THR A 37 -3.63 -14.32 -6.02
CA THR A 37 -3.70 -14.79 -7.41
C THR A 37 -4.88 -15.72 -7.60
N SER A 38 -5.51 -15.63 -8.77
CA SER A 38 -6.67 -16.46 -9.10
C SER A 38 -6.29 -17.92 -9.33
N GLY A 39 -7.26 -18.82 -9.19
CA GLY A 39 -7.17 -20.21 -9.63
C GLY A 39 -7.31 -20.41 -11.14
N SER A 40 -7.20 -19.35 -11.95
CA SER A 40 -7.32 -19.44 -13.40
C SER A 40 -6.18 -20.25 -14.02
N THR A 41 -6.51 -21.21 -14.89
CA THR A 41 -5.53 -21.98 -15.68
C THR A 41 -4.99 -21.19 -16.88
N LYS A 42 -5.35 -19.91 -17.02
CA LYS A 42 -4.92 -19.04 -18.12
C LYS A 42 -3.44 -18.61 -18.02
N PHE A 43 -2.75 -18.94 -16.93
CA PHE A 43 -1.34 -18.61 -16.76
C PHE A 43 -0.56 -19.70 -16.04
N SER A 44 0.75 -19.75 -16.32
CA SER A 44 1.72 -20.56 -15.60
C SER A 44 2.38 -19.75 -14.49
N ALA A 45 2.99 -20.43 -13.52
CA ALA A 45 3.73 -19.75 -12.47
C ALA A 45 4.95 -19.01 -13.05
N HIS A 46 5.25 -17.80 -12.54
CA HIS A 46 6.39 -17.01 -12.97
C HIS A 46 7.11 -16.38 -11.78
N ASP A 47 8.45 -16.38 -11.80
CA ASP A 47 9.23 -15.62 -10.82
C ASP A 47 9.15 -14.12 -11.11
N GLY A 48 8.77 -13.34 -10.10
CA GLY A 48 8.60 -11.91 -10.25
C GLY A 48 8.41 -11.15 -8.95
N LYS A 49 8.13 -9.85 -9.09
CA LYS A 49 7.90 -8.93 -7.97
C LYS A 49 6.57 -8.22 -8.13
N LEU A 50 5.90 -8.01 -7.00
CA LEU A 50 4.68 -7.22 -6.88
C LEU A 50 5.04 -5.82 -6.36
N LYS A 51 4.45 -4.81 -6.99
CA LYS A 51 4.48 -3.42 -6.54
C LYS A 51 3.05 -2.92 -6.39
N LEU A 52 2.88 -2.02 -5.46
CA LEU A 52 1.58 -1.51 -5.06
C LEU A 52 1.64 0.01 -5.00
N SER A 53 0.65 0.70 -5.54
CA SER A 53 0.49 2.14 -5.36
C SER A 53 -0.85 2.41 -4.69
N VAL A 54 -0.86 3.25 -3.66
CA VAL A 54 -2.05 3.60 -2.88
C VAL A 54 -2.47 5.03 -3.20
N VAL A 55 -3.74 5.24 -3.51
CA VAL A 55 -4.29 6.57 -3.88
C VAL A 55 -5.29 7.00 -2.82
N ARG A 56 -5.15 8.23 -2.31
CA ARG A 56 -6.09 8.84 -1.35
C ARG A 56 -7.37 9.31 -2.05
N ILE A 57 -8.51 9.28 -1.33
CA ILE A 57 -9.75 9.93 -1.76
C ILE A 57 -9.51 11.43 -1.97
N GLY A 58 -9.91 11.92 -3.15
CA GLY A 58 -9.78 13.34 -3.51
C GLY A 58 -8.39 13.75 -4.02
N GLU A 59 -7.41 12.84 -4.03
CA GLU A 59 -6.07 13.12 -4.56
C GLU A 59 -5.81 12.36 -5.88
N GLU A 60 -4.86 12.90 -6.66
CA GLU A 60 -4.36 12.27 -7.89
C GLU A 60 -2.98 11.61 -7.69
N THR A 61 -2.28 11.96 -6.61
CA THR A 61 -0.98 11.40 -6.27
C THR A 61 -1.11 10.04 -5.59
N SER A 62 -0.11 9.19 -5.79
CA SER A 62 -0.02 7.88 -5.16
C SER A 62 1.22 7.72 -4.29
N GLU A 63 1.11 6.88 -3.26
CA GLU A 63 2.25 6.35 -2.51
C GLU A 63 2.65 4.99 -3.07
N ASP A 64 3.91 4.83 -3.49
CA ASP A 64 4.40 3.61 -4.13
C ASP A 64 5.17 2.70 -3.16
N PHE A 65 4.87 1.41 -3.21
CA PHE A 65 5.43 0.38 -2.34
C PHE A 65 5.92 -0.82 -3.14
N VAL A 66 7.03 -1.41 -2.69
CA VAL A 66 7.49 -2.72 -3.16
C VAL A 66 6.96 -3.77 -2.20
N LEU A 67 5.92 -4.51 -2.63
CA LEU A 67 5.25 -5.48 -1.77
C LEU A 67 6.11 -6.75 -1.58
N THR A 68 6.77 -7.21 -2.64
CA THR A 68 7.72 -8.33 -2.57
C THR A 68 9.14 -7.85 -2.94
N PRO A 69 10.01 -7.57 -1.95
CA PRO A 69 11.33 -6.99 -2.23
C PRO A 69 12.27 -7.96 -2.96
N ARG A 70 12.06 -9.26 -2.76
CA ARG A 70 12.72 -10.36 -3.46
C ARG A 70 11.77 -10.97 -4.48
N ASP A 71 12.34 -11.61 -5.50
CA ASP A 71 11.55 -12.37 -6.46
C ASP A 71 10.82 -13.50 -5.74
N VAL A 72 9.54 -13.66 -6.06
CA VAL A 72 8.67 -14.71 -5.56
C VAL A 72 8.08 -15.45 -6.76
N ASN A 73 7.83 -16.75 -6.59
CA ASN A 73 7.17 -17.54 -7.60
C ASN A 73 5.66 -17.25 -7.58
N LEU A 74 5.18 -16.45 -8.53
CA LEU A 74 3.78 -16.08 -8.69
C LEU A 74 2.98 -17.24 -9.30
N ALA A 75 2.60 -18.19 -8.46
CA ALA A 75 1.75 -19.33 -8.80
C ALA A 75 0.24 -19.01 -8.70
N MET A 76 -0.57 -19.83 -9.37
CA MET A 76 -2.04 -19.81 -9.27
C MET A 76 -2.54 -20.13 -7.86
N ASN A 77 -3.72 -19.59 -7.50
CA ASN A 77 -4.39 -19.83 -6.22
C ASN A 77 -3.47 -19.66 -5.00
N SER A 78 -2.68 -18.60 -4.98
CA SER A 78 -1.66 -18.34 -3.97
C SER A 78 -1.82 -16.95 -3.37
N GLU A 79 -1.40 -16.81 -2.12
CA GLU A 79 -1.41 -15.56 -1.37
C GLU A 79 0.01 -15.01 -1.21
N TYR A 80 0.16 -13.71 -1.42
CA TYR A 80 1.42 -12.99 -1.23
C TYR A 80 1.19 -11.83 -0.27
N THR A 81 1.78 -11.92 0.92
CA THR A 81 1.65 -10.90 1.97
C THR A 81 2.94 -10.10 2.11
N GLY A 82 2.82 -8.78 2.17
CA GLY A 82 3.91 -7.87 2.47
C GLY A 82 3.46 -6.74 3.39
N GLN A 83 4.41 -6.07 4.03
CA GLN A 83 4.13 -4.95 4.93
C GLN A 83 4.41 -3.62 4.24
N ILE A 84 3.50 -2.65 4.39
CA ILE A 84 3.69 -1.28 3.92
C ILE A 84 3.42 -0.30 5.05
N ALA A 85 4.03 0.88 4.96
CA ALA A 85 3.83 1.99 5.88
C ALA A 85 3.37 3.21 5.08
N SER A 86 2.10 3.57 5.20
CA SER A 86 1.44 4.61 4.40
C SER A 86 1.05 5.81 5.27
N SER A 87 0.98 7.01 4.68
CA SER A 87 0.41 8.17 5.36
C SER A 87 -1.12 8.28 5.21
N ILE A 88 -1.73 7.35 4.46
CA ILE A 88 -3.16 7.32 4.14
C ILE A 88 -3.83 6.31 5.07
N GLU A 89 -4.80 6.76 5.87
CA GLU A 89 -5.60 5.86 6.69
C GLU A 89 -6.46 4.95 5.80
N LEU A 90 -6.80 3.75 6.29
CA LEU A 90 -7.47 2.72 5.51
C LEU A 90 -8.81 3.19 4.92
N GLU A 91 -9.54 4.03 5.65
CA GLU A 91 -10.82 4.62 5.23
C GLU A 91 -10.67 5.66 4.11
N ASP A 92 -9.49 6.26 4.02
CA ASP A 92 -9.15 7.30 3.05
C ASP A 92 -8.52 6.73 1.76
N ILE A 93 -8.31 5.41 1.68
CA ILE A 93 -7.79 4.76 0.47
C ILE A 93 -8.92 4.65 -0.57
N LYS A 94 -8.80 5.43 -1.65
CA LYS A 94 -9.73 5.41 -2.79
C LYS A 94 -9.58 4.14 -3.61
N SER A 95 -8.34 3.82 -3.96
CA SER A 95 -8.00 2.74 -4.88
C SER A 95 -6.55 2.32 -4.70
N VAL A 96 -6.26 1.10 -5.10
CA VAL A 96 -4.93 0.50 -5.05
C VAL A 96 -4.56 0.05 -6.45
N TYR A 97 -3.40 0.44 -6.95
CA TYR A 97 -2.89 0.00 -8.24
C TYR A 97 -1.85 -1.09 -8.00
N LEU A 98 -2.12 -2.30 -8.50
CA LEU A 98 -1.20 -3.43 -8.42
C LEU A 98 -0.48 -3.58 -9.75
N SER A 99 0.84 -3.66 -9.71
CA SER A 99 1.66 -3.99 -10.88
C SER A 99 2.59 -5.14 -10.54
N TRP A 100 3.05 -5.85 -11.57
CA TRP A 100 4.04 -6.89 -11.39
C TRP A 100 5.10 -6.90 -12.49
N THR A 101 6.28 -7.42 -12.14
CA THR A 101 7.42 -7.51 -13.05
C THR A 101 8.09 -8.87 -12.94
N LEU A 102 8.59 -9.41 -14.04
CA LEU A 102 9.40 -10.62 -14.07
C LEU A 102 10.72 -10.39 -13.34
N ALA A 103 11.26 -11.44 -12.74
CA ALA A 103 12.60 -11.42 -12.12
C ALA A 103 13.70 -11.03 -13.14
N LYS A 104 13.50 -11.38 -14.42
CA LYS A 104 14.33 -10.96 -15.55
C LYS A 104 13.51 -10.10 -16.53
N PRO A 105 13.33 -8.81 -16.26
CA PRO A 105 12.39 -7.95 -17.00
C PRO A 105 12.79 -7.71 -18.46
N ASN A 106 14.08 -7.83 -18.78
CA ASN A 106 14.61 -7.56 -20.13
C ASN A 106 14.90 -8.84 -20.93
N SER A 107 14.22 -9.96 -20.63
CA SER A 107 14.39 -11.18 -21.42
C SER A 107 13.81 -10.99 -22.82
N PRO A 108 14.54 -11.29 -23.90
CA PRO A 108 14.02 -11.17 -25.26
C PRO A 108 12.79 -12.05 -25.51
N ASP A 109 12.69 -13.19 -24.81
CA ASP A 109 11.53 -14.10 -24.90
C ASP A 109 10.21 -13.42 -24.52
N PHE A 110 10.25 -12.44 -23.61
CA PHE A 110 9.07 -11.73 -23.10
C PHE A 110 8.95 -10.31 -23.66
N ALA A 111 9.81 -9.94 -24.61
CA ALA A 111 9.72 -8.66 -25.32
C ALA A 111 8.59 -8.66 -26.37
N ILE A 112 8.20 -9.84 -26.86
CA ILE A 112 7.17 -10.01 -27.89
C ILE A 112 5.83 -10.46 -27.29
N GLU A 113 5.85 -11.46 -26.41
CA GLU A 113 4.66 -11.97 -25.73
C GLU A 113 4.84 -11.83 -24.22
N LYS A 114 4.13 -10.86 -23.64
CA LYS A 114 4.21 -10.59 -22.21
C LYS A 114 3.37 -11.61 -21.45
N PRO A 115 3.94 -12.35 -20.49
CA PRO A 115 3.15 -13.22 -19.65
C PRO A 115 2.15 -12.37 -18.85
N SER A 116 1.03 -12.97 -18.49
CA SER A 116 0.00 -12.38 -17.63
C SER A 116 -0.13 -13.17 -16.34
N ILE A 117 -0.30 -12.49 -15.21
CA ILE A 117 -0.73 -13.11 -13.95
C ILE A 117 -2.15 -12.65 -13.66
N TYR A 118 -3.00 -13.58 -13.24
CA TYR A 118 -4.40 -13.29 -12.94
C TYR A 118 -4.62 -13.13 -11.44
N PHE A 119 -5.26 -12.03 -11.04
CA PHE A 119 -5.47 -11.65 -9.65
C PHE A 119 -6.97 -11.53 -9.33
N ASP A 120 -7.32 -11.90 -8.10
CA ASP A 120 -8.70 -11.86 -7.62
C ASP A 120 -9.00 -10.62 -6.78
N HIS A 121 -8.18 -10.36 -5.76
CA HIS A 121 -8.40 -9.27 -4.83
C HIS A 121 -7.15 -8.96 -4.02
N ILE A 122 -7.20 -7.83 -3.31
CA ILE A 122 -6.18 -7.38 -2.37
C ILE A 122 -6.87 -7.12 -1.03
N VAL A 123 -6.25 -7.51 0.08
CA VAL A 123 -6.74 -7.23 1.44
C VAL A 123 -5.70 -6.43 2.18
N PHE A 124 -6.13 -5.32 2.76
CA PHE A 124 -5.34 -4.55 3.72
C PHE A 124 -5.81 -4.91 5.11
N ASP A 125 -4.88 -5.28 5.98
CA ASP A 125 -5.08 -5.60 7.39
C ASP A 125 -4.30 -4.61 8.26
N TYR A 126 -5.02 -3.86 9.08
CA TYR A 126 -4.48 -2.88 10.00
C TYR A 126 -4.74 -3.31 11.44
N LYS A 127 -3.68 -3.56 12.19
CA LYS A 127 -3.76 -3.91 13.62
C LYS A 127 -3.23 -2.75 14.45
N TYR A 128 -4.05 -2.24 15.36
CA TYR A 128 -3.66 -1.15 16.27
C TYR A 128 -4.16 -1.40 17.69
N LYS A 129 -3.57 -0.68 18.64
CA LYS A 129 -3.97 -0.71 20.05
C LYS A 129 -4.70 0.58 20.36
N GLU A 130 -6.00 0.49 20.60
CA GLU A 130 -6.80 1.64 21.01
C GLU A 130 -6.62 1.90 22.52
N TRP A 131 -6.42 0.84 23.32
CA TRP A 131 -6.20 0.89 24.78
C TRP A 131 -5.16 -0.16 25.22
N ILE A 132 -4.59 0.00 26.42
CA ILE A 132 -3.47 -0.83 26.97
C ILE A 132 -3.73 -2.36 26.89
N TYR A 133 -4.99 -2.80 26.83
CA TYR A 133 -5.39 -4.21 26.85
C TYR A 133 -6.29 -4.67 25.69
N ARG A 134 -6.61 -3.83 24.70
CA ARG A 134 -7.47 -4.22 23.56
C ARG A 134 -6.80 -3.90 22.25
N GLY A 135 -6.48 -4.93 21.49
CA GLY A 135 -6.14 -4.77 20.09
C GLY A 135 -7.41 -4.63 19.26
N GLN A 136 -7.35 -3.78 18.25
CA GLN A 136 -8.35 -3.69 17.20
C GLN A 136 -7.71 -4.06 15.86
N GLN A 137 -8.55 -4.56 14.97
CA GLN A 137 -8.18 -4.97 13.63
C GLN A 137 -9.19 -4.39 12.65
N LYS A 138 -8.72 -3.64 11.64
CA LYS A 138 -9.52 -3.20 10.49
C LYS A 138 -9.05 -3.96 9.25
N LEU A 139 -10.01 -4.45 8.46
CA LEU A 139 -9.78 -5.17 7.21
C LEU A 139 -10.57 -4.51 6.08
N GLN A 140 -9.90 -4.16 4.98
CA GLN A 140 -10.56 -3.68 3.76
C GLN A 140 -10.15 -4.53 2.56
N LYS A 141 -11.15 -4.98 1.80
CA LYS A 141 -10.95 -5.70 0.54
C LYS A 141 -11.02 -4.73 -0.63
N PHE A 142 -10.11 -4.90 -1.58
CA PHE A 142 -10.10 -4.19 -2.86
C PHE A 142 -10.24 -5.20 -3.99
N CYS A 143 -11.19 -4.94 -4.90
CA CYS A 143 -11.52 -5.81 -6.02
C CYS A 143 -11.22 -5.11 -7.35
N PRO A 144 -10.78 -5.87 -8.37
CA PRO A 144 -10.59 -5.36 -9.72
C PRO A 144 -11.93 -5.11 -10.42
N PRO A 145 -11.96 -4.36 -11.53
CA PRO A 145 -13.17 -4.14 -12.32
C PRO A 145 -13.72 -5.42 -12.97
N THR A 146 -12.85 -6.41 -13.22
CA THR A 146 -13.21 -7.74 -13.73
C THR A 146 -12.52 -8.80 -12.89
N GLN A 147 -13.23 -9.87 -12.51
CA GLN A 147 -12.67 -10.91 -11.65
C GLN A 147 -12.66 -12.27 -12.36
N PRO A 148 -11.49 -12.92 -12.53
CA PRO A 148 -10.15 -12.39 -12.22
C PRO A 148 -9.68 -11.37 -13.26
N ILE A 149 -8.78 -10.46 -12.87
CA ILE A 149 -8.11 -9.53 -13.79
C ILE A 149 -6.76 -10.09 -14.20
N GLY A 150 -6.48 -10.15 -15.50
CA GLY A 150 -5.13 -10.46 -16.00
C GLY A 150 -4.32 -9.17 -16.06
N ILE A 151 -3.12 -9.17 -15.46
CA ILE A 151 -2.15 -8.08 -15.58
C ILE A 151 -0.96 -8.62 -16.36
N GLU A 152 -0.58 -7.97 -17.45
CA GLU A 152 0.62 -8.30 -18.21
C GLU A 152 1.90 -7.87 -17.48
N HIS A 153 3.01 -8.51 -17.80
CA HIS A 153 4.33 -8.12 -17.31
C HIS A 153 4.60 -6.61 -17.55
N ALA A 154 5.04 -5.93 -16.50
CA ALA A 154 5.36 -4.49 -16.50
C ALA A 154 4.16 -3.57 -16.75
N ASP A 155 2.94 -4.10 -16.60
CA ASP A 155 1.70 -3.33 -16.52
C ASP A 155 1.13 -3.42 -15.09
N GLY A 156 -0.04 -2.83 -14.89
CA GLY A 156 -0.79 -2.91 -13.65
C GLY A 156 -2.27 -2.62 -13.83
N ALA A 157 -3.04 -2.87 -12.78
CA ALA A 157 -4.47 -2.59 -12.76
C ALA A 157 -4.92 -2.01 -11.42
N SER A 158 -5.99 -1.20 -11.49
CA SER A 158 -6.61 -0.61 -10.31
C SER A 158 -7.62 -1.55 -9.66
N PHE A 159 -7.60 -1.56 -8.33
CA PHE A 159 -8.52 -2.26 -7.46
C PHE A 159 -9.21 -1.22 -6.58
N ASN A 160 -10.53 -1.27 -6.52
CA ASN A 160 -11.34 -0.35 -5.72
C ASN A 160 -11.91 -1.07 -4.51
N ALA A 161 -12.19 -0.33 -3.43
CA ALA A 161 -12.82 -0.90 -2.24
C ALA A 161 -14.10 -1.64 -2.62
N CYS A 162 -14.22 -2.89 -2.18
CA CYS A 162 -15.37 -3.74 -2.45
C CYS A 162 -15.88 -4.37 -1.15
N GLY A 163 -17.17 -4.21 -0.90
CA GLY A 163 -17.79 -4.63 0.35
C GLY A 163 -17.43 -3.72 1.54
N PRO A 164 -18.04 -3.97 2.70
CA PRO A 164 -17.82 -3.16 3.89
C PRO A 164 -16.44 -3.42 4.50
N MET A 165 -15.88 -2.39 5.13
CA MET A 165 -14.74 -2.57 6.05
C MET A 165 -15.16 -3.43 7.23
N VAL A 166 -14.29 -4.35 7.64
CA VAL A 166 -14.55 -5.25 8.77
C VAL A 166 -13.68 -4.83 9.94
N GLU A 167 -14.32 -4.46 11.05
CA GLU A 167 -13.66 -4.11 12.30
C GLU A 167 -13.86 -5.20 13.35
N ARG A 168 -12.79 -5.59 14.05
CA ARG A 168 -12.84 -6.64 15.07
C ARG A 168 -11.93 -6.31 16.25
N ILE A 169 -12.36 -6.76 17.43
CA ILE A 169 -11.53 -6.77 18.63
C ILE A 169 -10.67 -8.04 18.59
N ILE A 170 -9.37 -7.88 18.79
CA ILE A 170 -8.41 -8.99 18.92
C ILE A 170 -7.86 -9.01 20.35
N TYR A 171 -7.84 -10.20 20.95
CA TYR A 171 -7.43 -10.46 22.34
C TYR A 171 -6.03 -11.06 22.42
#